data_AF-A0A2P5AXU6-F1
#
_entry.id   AF-A0A2P5AXU6-F1
#
_cell.length_a   1.000
_cell.length_b   1.000
_cell.length_c   1.000
_cell.angle_alpha   90.00
_cell.angle_beta   90.00
_cell.angle_gamma   90.00
#
_symmetry.space_group_name_H-M   'P 1'
#
loop_
_entity.id
_entity.type
_entity.pdbx_description
1 polymer ?
#
loop_
_entity_poly.entity_id
_entity_poly.type
_entity_poly.pdbx_seq_one_letter_code
_entity_poly.pdbx_strand_id
1 'polypeptide(L)' 'KWRTCIDLTDLNKACPKDSFPLLRIDQLVDVTSGHELLSFMDAYSGYNQIPMYEPDEEHTLFITD' A
#
# COMPACT_ATOMS: atom_id res chain seq x y z
N LYS A 1 21.21 -2.85 -8.87
CA LYS A 1 20.87 -3.77 -7.75
C LYS A 1 19.57 -4.47 -8.11
N TRP A 2 19.51 -5.79 -8.02
CA TRP A 2 18.29 -6.56 -8.31
C TRP A 2 17.23 -6.31 -7.23
N ARG A 3 15.94 -6.39 -7.59
CA ARG A 3 14.78 -6.27 -6.69
C ARG A 3 13.97 -7.57 -6.77
N THR A 4 13.49 -8.05 -5.62
CA THR A 4 12.52 -9.15 -5.57
C THR A 4 11.17 -8.65 -6.04
N CYS A 5 10.53 -9.40 -6.95
CA CYS A 5 9.20 -9.11 -7.47
C CYS A 5 8.39 -10.40 -7.39
N ILE A 6 7.34 -10.43 -6.57
CA ILE A 6 6.46 -11.58 -6.39
C ILE A 6 5.25 -11.36 -7.30
N ASP A 7 4.92 -12.36 -8.13
CA ASP A 7 3.71 -12.30 -8.96
C ASP A 7 2.48 -12.69 -8.14
N LEU A 8 1.70 -11.68 -7.73
CA LEU A 8 0.46 -11.83 -6.98
C LEU A 8 -0.79 -11.69 -7.87
N THR A 9 -0.66 -11.82 -9.20
CA THR A 9 -1.76 -11.54 -10.14
C THR A 9 -3.01 -12.38 -9.86
N ASP A 10 -2.86 -13.68 -9.65
CA ASP A 10 -4.01 -14.56 -9.42
C ASP A 10 -4.56 -14.44 -7.99
N LEU A 11 -3.68 -14.19 -7.00
CA LEU A 11 -4.10 -13.86 -5.64
C LEU A 11 -4.98 -12.61 -5.62
N ASN A 12 -4.53 -11.53 -6.27
CA ASN A 12 -5.25 -10.26 -6.33
C ASN A 12 -6.61 -10.35 -7.04
N LYS A 13 -6.80 -11.33 -7.94
CA LYS A 13 -8.11 -11.59 -8.58
C LYS A 13 -9.08 -12.31 -7.64
N ALA A 14 -8.56 -13.17 -6.76
CA ALA A 14 -9.36 -13.93 -5.80
C ALA A 14 -9.77 -13.09 -4.58
N CYS A 15 -8.93 -12.12 -4.19
CA CYS A 15 -9.20 -11.25 -3.05
C CYS A 15 -10.36 -10.28 -3.31
N PRO A 16 -11.25 -10.05 -2.32
CA PRO A 16 -12.23 -8.98 -2.41
C PRO A 16 -11.51 -7.62 -2.49
N LYS A 17 -12.05 -6.71 -3.32
CA LYS A 17 -11.54 -5.35 -3.38
C LYS A 17 -11.87 -4.62 -2.10
N ASP A 18 -10.89 -3.88 -1.59
CA ASP A 18 -11.09 -2.97 -0.49
C ASP A 18 -12.09 -1.87 -0.86
N SER A 19 -12.91 -1.49 0.12
CA SER A 19 -13.93 -0.45 0.01
C SER A 19 -13.48 0.90 0.56
N PHE A 20 -12.28 0.98 1.16
CA PHE A 20 -11.74 2.26 1.60
C PHE A 20 -11.47 3.18 0.40
N PRO A 21 -12.10 4.36 0.36
CA PRO A 21 -11.85 5.30 -0.70
C PRO A 21 -10.41 5.82 -0.57
N LEU A 22 -9.68 5.84 -1.69
CA LEU A 22 -8.46 6.63 -1.77
C LEU A 22 -8.81 8.08 -1.46
N LEU A 23 -8.01 8.72 -0.61
CA LEU A 23 -8.17 10.13 -0.30
C LEU A 23 -8.17 10.92 -1.62
N ARG A 24 -9.21 11.73 -1.85
CA ARG A 24 -9.29 12.51 -3.09
C ARG A 24 -8.20 13.56 -3.07
N ILE A 25 -7.38 13.61 -4.12
CA ILE A 25 -6.27 14.55 -4.24
C ILE A 25 -6.77 15.99 -4.09
N ASP A 26 -7.93 16.32 -4.66
CA ASP A 26 -8.52 17.66 -4.57
C ASP A 26 -8.77 18.07 -3.11
N GLN A 27 -9.25 17.15 -2.26
CA GLN A 27 -9.46 17.44 -0.84
C GLN A 27 -8.13 17.72 -0.14
N LEU A 28 -7.07 16.96 -0.46
CA LEU A 28 -5.74 17.17 0.10
C LEU A 28 -5.15 18.53 -0.32
N VAL A 29 -5.36 18.93 -1.57
CA VAL A 29 -4.92 20.23 -2.10
C VAL A 29 -5.69 21.37 -1.44
N ASP A 30 -7.01 21.25 -1.33
CA ASP A 30 -7.86 22.29 -0.72
C ASP A 30 -7.52 22.50 0.75
N VAL A 31 -7.28 21.42 1.53
CA VAL A 31 -6.92 21.55 2.96
C VAL A 31 -5.51 22.09 3.18
N THR A 32 -4.60 21.91 2.22
CA THR A 32 -3.22 22.42 2.33
C THR A 32 -3.05 23.80 1.70
N SER A 33 -4.01 24.25 0.89
CA SER A 33 -4.02 25.59 0.30
C SER A 33 -3.96 26.68 1.37
N GLY A 34 -3.14 27.71 1.14
CA GLY A 34 -2.98 28.84 2.07
C GLY A 34 -2.03 28.61 3.24
N HIS A 35 -1.42 27.43 3.37
CA HIS A 35 -0.37 27.19 4.37
C HIS A 35 0.98 27.70 3.86
N GLU A 36 1.72 28.44 4.69
CA GLU A 36 3.02 29.03 4.33
C GLU A 36 4.15 27.98 4.24
N LEU A 37 3.98 26.83 4.90
CA LEU A 37 4.95 25.74 4.94
C LEU A 37 4.24 24.38 4.93
N LEU A 38 4.78 23.45 4.14
CA LEU A 38 4.38 22.05 4.11
C LEU A 38 5.59 21.17 4.46
N SER A 39 5.35 20.11 5.23
CA SER A 39 6.33 19.07 5.52
C SER A 39 5.73 17.72 5.14
N PHE A 40 6.51 16.90 4.42
CA PHE A 40 6.09 15.59 3.96
C PHE A 40 6.91 14.51 4.67
N MET A 41 6.22 13.50 5.19
CA MET A 41 6.86 12.30 5.71
C MET A 41 6.96 11.26 4.59
N ASP A 42 8.11 10.60 4.49
CA ASP A 42 8.29 9.51 3.56
C ASP A 42 7.69 8.21 4.12
N ALA A 43 6.80 7.58 3.35
CA ALA A 43 6.20 6.29 3.67
C ALA A 43 6.67 5.20 2.71
N TYR A 44 7.83 5.35 2.04
CA TYR A 44 8.36 4.43 1.03
C TYR A 44 8.35 2.95 1.47
N SER A 45 8.67 2.69 2.74
CA SER A 45 8.69 1.33 3.30
C SER A 45 7.41 0.94 4.05
N GLY A 46 6.36 1.77 4.00
CA GLY A 46 5.14 1.61 4.80
C GLY A 46 4.45 0.28 4.59
N TYR A 47 4.47 -0.26 3.36
CA TYR A 47 3.91 -1.57 3.03
C TYR A 47 4.49 -2.70 3.91
N ASN A 48 5.80 -2.65 4.20
CA ASN A 48 6.48 -3.70 4.97
C ASN A 48 6.40 -3.51 6.50
N GLN A 49 5.78 -2.42 6.96
CA GLN A 49 5.68 -2.10 8.40
C GLN A 49 4.31 -2.51 8.99
N ILE A 50 3.31 -2.74 8.14
CA ILE A 50 1.98 -3.14 8.56
C ILE A 50 1.99 -4.68 8.70
N PRO A 51 1.70 -5.23 9.90
CA PRO A 51 1.63 -6.67 10.08
C PRO A 51 0.45 -7.25 9.30
N MET A 52 0.64 -8.43 8.75
CA MET A 52 -0.47 -9.17 8.16
C MET A 52 -1.36 -9.75 9.24
N TYR A 53 -2.62 -9.95 8.90
CA TYR A 53 -3.52 -10.69 9.76
C TYR A 53 -3.06 -12.15 9.76
N GLU A 54 -2.80 -12.73 10.94
CA GLU A 54 -2.16 -14.05 11.06
C GLU A 54 -2.81 -15.14 10.18
N PRO A 55 -4.15 -15.23 10.06
CA PRO A 55 -4.78 -16.20 9.17
C PRO A 55 -4.53 -15.99 7.67
N ASP A 56 -4.21 -14.77 7.24
CA ASP A 56 -3.99 -14.44 5.82
C ASP A 56 -2.53 -14.64 5.39
N GLU A 57 -1.61 -14.86 6.33
CA GLU A 57 -0.17 -15.00 6.03
C GLU A 57 0.09 -16.17 5.05
N GLU A 58 -0.59 -17.30 5.24
CA GLU A 58 -0.45 -18.49 4.39
C GLU A 58 -0.92 -18.23 2.93
N HIS A 59 -1.80 -17.26 2.72
CA HIS A 59 -2.30 -16.91 1.39
C HIS A 59 -1.30 -16.08 0.58
N THR A 60 -0.24 -15.59 1.20
CA THR A 60 0.80 -14.75 0.56
C THR A 60 2.11 -15.47 0.30
N LEU A 61 2.13 -16.81 0.49
CA LEU A 61 3.30 -17.64 0.24
C LEU A 61 3.74 -17.59 -1.24
N PHE A 62 5.05 -17.63 -1.45
CA PHE A 62 5.66 -17.69 -2.77
C PHE A 62 6.76 -18.75 -2.82
N ILE A 63 7.05 -19.25 -4.00
CA ILE A 63 8.09 -20.25 -4.23
C ILE A 63 9.36 -19.55 -4.69
N THR A 64 10.50 -19.96 -4.16
CA THR A 64 11.84 -19.55 -4.62
C THR A 64 12.51 -20.69 -5.36
N ASP A 65 13.32 -20.39 -6.37
CA ASP A 65 14.23 -21.36 -7.00
C ASP A 65 15.33 -21.87 -6.05
#